data_AF-A0A0T5VGS2-F1
#
_entry.id   AF-A0A0T5VGS2-F1
#
_cell.length_a   1.000
_cell.length_b   1.000
_cell.length_c   1.000
_cell.angle_alpha   90.00
_cell.angle_beta   90.00
_cell.angle_gamma   90.00
#
_symmetry.space_group_name_H-M   'P 1'
#
loop_
_entity.id
_entity.type
_entity.pdbx_description
1 polymer ?
#
loop_
_entity_poly.entity_id
_entity_poly.type
_entity_poly.pdbx_seq_one_letter_code
_entity_poly.pdbx_strand_id
1 'polypeptide(L)'
;MIFIKLYSMKHIIAYSVIAVALLMVSCSKMDDYKKFTDGKVIVYPGKADSLRIQPGRNRALVRFLLISDPNIVKATIYWNNKANHQDVSITRGKGIDTIKAMVSPLPEGNYSFEVLTYDKGGNKSVAALKQGAAYGDVFEKSLLNRILENIVYQPSNGTTYLNWRASDAGSIGAEVTYTNINGKVTIKRIAKDAIQTTLTDQNPSTDIQYRTLFLPDSLAIDTFYSASASRKITEFYLKNPGAPFLQSKRDGRWGLVADWTTNAAARNMSNGAVGGWDSYNGGGFIAFEYWGTPQITNGKIYQTITLPPGKYRYVVTVSEIANPLEATYAAVNLGQTLPDVPDISQAMGSFKFLDNSQNGKDFAVPFSLTQTQEITLGFVSTMVVKNQSSVRFSKVRLYKD
;
A
#
# COMPACT_ATOMS: atom_id res chain seq x y z
N MET A 1 -98.51 10.51 -44.06
CA MET A 1 -97.15 10.73 -43.50
C MET A 1 -96.37 9.41 -43.37
N ILE A 2 -96.22 8.64 -44.46
CA ILE A 2 -95.44 7.37 -44.50
C ILE A 2 -94.79 7.22 -45.90
N PHE A 3 -94.17 8.27 -46.43
CA PHE A 3 -93.45 8.19 -47.71
C PHE A 3 -92.03 8.76 -47.67
N ILE A 4 -91.58 9.29 -46.52
CA ILE A 4 -90.25 9.90 -46.37
C ILE A 4 -89.20 8.92 -45.79
N LYS A 5 -89.60 7.75 -45.24
CA LYS A 5 -88.67 6.82 -44.58
C LYS A 5 -87.91 5.84 -45.49
N LEU A 6 -88.32 5.66 -46.75
CA LEU A 6 -87.76 4.62 -47.63
C LEU A 6 -86.62 5.09 -48.55
N TYR A 7 -86.45 6.40 -48.77
CA TYR A 7 -85.40 6.94 -49.65
C TYR A 7 -84.02 7.03 -48.95
N SER A 8 -84.00 7.28 -47.63
CA SER A 8 -82.76 7.38 -46.84
C SER A 8 -82.07 6.03 -46.58
N MET A 9 -82.83 4.92 -46.52
CA MET A 9 -82.31 3.57 -46.26
C MET A 9 -81.49 2.97 -47.42
N LYS A 10 -81.79 3.32 -48.68
CA LYS A 10 -81.05 2.81 -49.85
C LYS A 10 -79.63 3.38 -49.94
N HIS A 11 -79.44 4.64 -49.54
CA HIS A 11 -78.13 5.27 -49.52
C HIS A 11 -77.28 4.77 -48.34
N ILE A 12 -77.86 4.51 -47.17
CA ILE A 12 -77.13 3.95 -46.01
C ILE A 12 -76.60 2.54 -46.31
N ILE A 13 -77.40 1.68 -46.96
CA ILE A 13 -76.95 0.34 -47.37
C ILE A 13 -75.85 0.44 -48.45
N ALA A 14 -75.98 1.34 -49.42
CA ALA A 14 -74.95 1.57 -50.43
C ALA A 14 -73.63 2.09 -49.83
N TYR A 15 -73.67 3.03 -48.88
CA TYR A 15 -72.48 3.51 -48.18
C TYR A 15 -71.86 2.45 -47.26
N SER A 16 -72.68 1.58 -46.66
CA SER A 16 -72.21 0.45 -45.84
C SER A 16 -71.50 -0.61 -46.67
N VAL A 17 -72.03 -0.93 -47.86
CA VAL A 17 -71.40 -1.89 -48.80
C VAL A 17 -70.10 -1.33 -49.38
N ILE A 18 -70.04 -0.03 -49.68
CA ILE A 18 -68.81 0.64 -50.12
C ILE A 18 -67.76 0.73 -49.00
N ALA A 19 -68.18 0.99 -47.75
CA ALA A 19 -67.28 1.01 -46.59
C ALA A 19 -66.71 -0.38 -46.28
N VAL A 20 -67.52 -1.44 -46.37
CA VAL A 20 -67.05 -2.84 -46.21
C VAL A 20 -66.13 -3.25 -47.37
N ALA A 21 -66.41 -2.81 -48.59
CA ALA A 21 -65.53 -3.04 -49.74
C ALA A 21 -64.18 -2.31 -49.61
N LEU A 22 -64.16 -1.08 -49.06
CA LEU A 22 -62.93 -0.33 -48.79
C LEU A 22 -62.09 -0.95 -47.66
N LEU A 23 -62.72 -1.59 -46.68
CA LEU A 23 -62.01 -2.33 -45.62
C LEU A 23 -61.35 -3.62 -46.12
N MET A 24 -61.85 -4.22 -47.21
CA MET A 24 -61.25 -5.42 -47.81
C MET A 24 -60.05 -5.14 -48.72
N VAL A 25 -59.80 -3.88 -49.10
CA VAL A 25 -58.64 -3.45 -49.91
C VAL A 25 -57.43 -3.06 -49.03
N SER A 26 -57.61 -2.99 -47.71
CA SER A 26 -56.54 -2.68 -46.73
C SER A 26 -55.71 -3.90 -46.30
N CYS A 27 -56.06 -5.11 -46.72
CA CYS A 27 -55.22 -6.29 -46.50
C CYS A 27 -54.11 -6.33 -47.56
N SER A 28 -52.97 -5.67 -47.27
CA SER A 28 -51.73 -6.01 -47.93
C SER A 28 -51.42 -7.50 -47.67
N LYS A 29 -50.97 -8.22 -48.69
CA LYS A 29 -50.59 -9.63 -48.52
C LYS A 29 -49.47 -9.68 -47.49
N MET A 30 -49.66 -10.48 -46.43
CA MET A 30 -48.70 -10.67 -45.32
C MET A 30 -47.29 -11.09 -45.80
N ASP A 31 -47.16 -11.50 -47.07
CA ASP A 31 -45.93 -11.94 -47.74
C ASP A 31 -45.22 -10.86 -48.57
N ASP A 32 -45.67 -9.61 -48.51
CA ASP A 32 -45.07 -8.48 -49.25
C ASP A 32 -43.61 -8.17 -48.84
N TYR A 33 -43.06 -8.81 -47.81
CA TYR A 33 -41.63 -8.74 -47.50
C TYR A 33 -40.77 -9.67 -48.39
N LYS A 34 -41.34 -10.73 -48.97
CA LYS A 34 -40.62 -11.73 -49.79
C LYS A 34 -40.16 -11.19 -51.14
N LYS A 35 -40.76 -10.10 -51.62
CA LYS A 35 -40.37 -9.37 -52.84
C LYS A 35 -39.09 -8.54 -52.69
N PHE A 36 -38.53 -8.48 -51.48
CA PHE A 36 -37.22 -7.86 -51.23
C PHE A 36 -36.09 -8.89 -51.04
N THR A 37 -36.34 -10.19 -51.20
CA THR A 37 -35.36 -11.26 -50.88
C THR A 37 -35.19 -12.34 -51.97
N ASP A 38 -35.63 -12.10 -53.21
CA ASP A 38 -35.59 -13.08 -54.33
C ASP A 38 -36.09 -14.49 -53.96
N GLY A 39 -37.07 -14.58 -53.04
CA GLY A 39 -37.63 -15.86 -52.59
C GLY A 39 -36.73 -16.70 -51.67
N LYS A 40 -35.56 -16.21 -51.27
CA LYS A 40 -34.66 -16.90 -50.31
C LYS A 40 -34.83 -16.32 -48.91
N VAL A 41 -35.14 -17.18 -47.94
CA VAL A 41 -35.13 -16.81 -46.52
C VAL A 41 -33.69 -16.66 -46.07
N ILE A 42 -33.30 -15.47 -45.62
CA ILE A 42 -31.97 -15.27 -45.01
C ILE A 42 -32.02 -15.85 -43.59
N VAL A 43 -31.24 -16.90 -43.35
CA VAL A 43 -31.11 -17.52 -42.03
C VAL A 43 -29.98 -16.81 -41.28
N TYR A 44 -30.26 -16.36 -40.05
CA TYR A 44 -29.25 -15.77 -39.18
C TYR A 44 -29.09 -16.64 -37.92
N PRO A 45 -27.94 -17.30 -37.71
CA PRO A 45 -27.68 -17.95 -36.44
C PRO A 45 -27.65 -16.93 -35.30
N GLY A 46 -27.88 -17.41 -34.09
CA GLY A 46 -27.91 -16.57 -32.89
C GLY A 46 -26.60 -15.81 -32.68
N LYS A 47 -26.67 -14.48 -32.58
CA LYS A 47 -25.48 -13.63 -32.35
C LYS A 47 -24.81 -13.91 -31.00
N ALA A 48 -23.54 -13.54 -30.88
CA ALA A 48 -22.84 -13.50 -29.59
C ALA A 48 -23.52 -12.50 -28.64
N ASP A 49 -24.03 -13.00 -27.52
CA ASP A 49 -24.70 -12.20 -26.51
C ASP A 49 -23.73 -11.80 -25.38
N SER A 50 -24.04 -10.71 -24.67
CA SER A 50 -23.31 -10.29 -23.47
C SER A 50 -21.78 -10.22 -23.67
N LEU A 51 -21.35 -9.80 -24.87
CA LEU A 51 -19.93 -9.71 -25.25
C LEU A 51 -19.14 -8.84 -24.25
N ARG A 52 -18.04 -9.38 -23.77
CA ARG A 52 -17.07 -8.75 -22.86
C ARG A 52 -15.67 -8.95 -23.42
N ILE A 53 -14.87 -7.90 -23.30
CA ILE A 53 -13.44 -7.93 -23.59
C ILE A 53 -12.75 -7.69 -22.27
N GLN A 54 -11.89 -8.62 -21.88
CA GLN A 54 -11.14 -8.56 -20.64
C GLN A 54 -9.66 -8.37 -20.97
N PRO A 55 -9.07 -7.23 -20.66
CA PRO A 55 -7.74 -6.89 -21.13
C PRO A 55 -6.65 -7.63 -20.33
N GLY A 56 -5.56 -7.96 -21.01
CA GLY A 56 -4.38 -8.57 -20.41
C GLY A 56 -3.10 -8.02 -21.02
N ARG A 57 -1.96 -8.61 -20.62
CA ARG A 57 -0.64 -8.23 -21.11
C ARG A 57 -0.43 -8.76 -22.53
N ASN A 58 -0.45 -7.83 -23.48
CA ASN A 58 -0.38 -8.07 -24.91
C ASN A 58 -1.39 -9.10 -25.41
N ARG A 59 -2.58 -9.11 -24.81
CA ARG A 59 -3.67 -10.05 -25.12
C ARG A 59 -5.01 -9.51 -24.62
N ALA A 60 -6.09 -10.06 -25.14
CA ALA A 60 -7.43 -9.83 -24.60
C ALA A 60 -8.23 -11.13 -24.60
N LEU A 61 -8.93 -11.39 -23.50
CA LEU A 61 -9.89 -12.49 -23.43
C LEU A 61 -11.25 -11.99 -23.91
N VAL A 62 -11.71 -12.54 -25.02
CA VAL A 62 -13.04 -12.31 -25.58
C VAL A 62 -13.98 -13.34 -24.98
N ARG A 63 -15.01 -12.87 -24.27
CA ARG A 63 -16.02 -13.72 -23.63
C ARG A 63 -17.41 -13.32 -24.08
N PHE A 64 -18.22 -14.29 -24.47
CA PHE A 64 -19.61 -14.07 -24.85
C PHE A 64 -20.47 -15.29 -24.52
N LEU A 65 -21.78 -15.08 -24.53
CA LEU A 65 -22.77 -16.11 -24.30
C LEU A 65 -23.42 -16.52 -25.61
N LEU A 66 -23.78 -17.80 -25.70
CA LEU A 66 -24.66 -18.31 -26.73
C LEU A 66 -25.91 -18.89 -26.06
N ILE A 67 -27.06 -18.26 -26.28
CA ILE A 67 -28.24 -18.48 -25.43
C ILE A 67 -29.04 -19.71 -25.86
N SER A 68 -29.52 -19.76 -27.12
CA SER A 68 -30.56 -20.73 -27.50
C SER A 68 -30.30 -21.51 -28.78
N ASP A 69 -29.52 -20.98 -29.73
CA ASP A 69 -29.38 -21.61 -31.06
C ASP A 69 -28.43 -22.82 -31.05
N PRO A 70 -28.90 -24.07 -31.14
CA PRO A 70 -28.04 -25.25 -31.06
C PRO A 70 -27.20 -25.49 -32.33
N ASN A 71 -27.45 -24.77 -33.42
CA ASN A 71 -26.84 -25.06 -34.73
C ASN A 71 -25.51 -24.35 -34.96
N ILE A 72 -25.10 -23.47 -34.04
CA ILE A 72 -23.83 -22.75 -34.10
C ILE A 72 -22.67 -23.72 -33.94
N VAL A 73 -21.72 -23.70 -34.88
CA VAL A 73 -20.51 -24.55 -34.85
C VAL A 73 -19.20 -23.77 -34.83
N LYS A 74 -19.26 -22.46 -35.09
CA LYS A 74 -18.08 -21.61 -35.15
C LYS A 74 -18.43 -20.18 -34.74
N ALA A 75 -17.48 -19.50 -34.12
CA ALA A 75 -17.46 -18.05 -34.06
C ALA A 75 -16.15 -17.53 -34.67
N THR A 76 -16.20 -16.42 -35.39
CA THR A 76 -15.01 -15.70 -35.85
C THR A 76 -14.96 -14.37 -35.13
N ILE A 77 -13.81 -14.10 -34.50
CA ILE A 77 -13.50 -12.86 -33.81
C ILE A 77 -12.61 -12.04 -34.71
N TYR A 78 -13.04 -10.85 -35.09
CA TYR A 78 -12.29 -9.90 -35.91
C TYR A 78 -11.83 -8.72 -35.06
N TRP A 79 -10.69 -8.14 -35.43
CA TRP A 79 -10.21 -6.85 -34.92
C TRP A 79 -9.47 -6.09 -36.03
N ASN A 80 -9.04 -4.87 -35.74
CA ASN A 80 -8.31 -4.01 -36.68
C ASN A 80 -9.06 -3.84 -38.02
N ASN A 81 -10.33 -3.44 -37.95
CA ASN A 81 -11.21 -3.28 -39.12
C ASN A 81 -11.32 -4.56 -39.98
N LYS A 82 -11.36 -5.73 -39.33
CA LYS A 82 -11.41 -7.07 -39.96
C LYS A 82 -10.14 -7.48 -40.72
N ALA A 83 -9.06 -6.71 -40.65
CA ALA A 83 -7.77 -7.11 -41.19
C ALA A 83 -7.23 -8.35 -40.49
N ASN A 84 -7.60 -8.55 -39.22
CA ASN A 84 -7.20 -9.70 -38.43
C ASN A 84 -8.42 -10.46 -37.90
N HIS A 85 -8.28 -11.78 -37.77
CA HIS A 85 -9.33 -12.63 -37.24
C HIS A 85 -8.79 -13.89 -36.54
N GLN A 86 -9.65 -14.50 -35.73
CA GLN A 86 -9.43 -15.78 -35.09
C GLN A 86 -10.73 -16.58 -35.11
N ASP A 87 -10.67 -17.80 -35.63
CA ASP A 87 -11.78 -18.75 -35.60
C ASP A 87 -11.78 -19.55 -34.29
N VAL A 88 -12.97 -19.70 -33.71
CA VAL A 88 -13.24 -20.48 -32.49
C VAL A 88 -14.23 -21.57 -32.87
N SER A 89 -13.79 -22.82 -32.81
CA SER A 89 -14.67 -23.97 -33.02
C SER A 89 -15.58 -24.15 -31.80
N ILE A 90 -16.87 -24.40 -32.04
CA ILE A 90 -17.90 -24.46 -31.01
C ILE A 90 -18.67 -25.78 -31.15
N THR A 91 -18.81 -26.49 -30.04
CA THR A 91 -19.67 -27.67 -29.94
C THR A 91 -20.81 -27.34 -28.98
N ARG A 92 -22.02 -27.13 -29.50
CA ARG A 92 -23.15 -26.70 -28.68
C ARG A 92 -23.76 -27.85 -27.85
N GLY A 93 -23.89 -27.59 -26.55
CA GLY A 93 -24.74 -28.35 -25.63
C GLY A 93 -26.14 -27.74 -25.48
N LYS A 94 -26.93 -28.28 -24.55
CA LYS A 94 -28.25 -27.71 -24.18
C LYS A 94 -28.08 -26.47 -23.29
N GLY A 95 -28.90 -25.44 -23.53
CA GLY A 95 -28.94 -24.24 -22.71
C GLY A 95 -27.91 -23.16 -23.09
N ILE A 96 -27.67 -22.25 -22.14
CA ILE A 96 -26.74 -21.13 -22.29
C ILE A 96 -25.29 -21.64 -22.20
N ASP A 97 -24.50 -21.35 -23.21
CA ASP A 97 -23.07 -21.68 -23.26
C ASP A 97 -22.22 -20.41 -23.12
N THR A 98 -21.08 -20.50 -22.41
CA THR A 98 -20.12 -19.40 -22.24
C THR A 98 -18.86 -19.69 -23.03
N ILE A 99 -18.65 -18.93 -24.10
CA ILE A 99 -17.47 -19.04 -24.93
C ILE A 99 -16.39 -18.08 -24.42
N LYS A 100 -15.15 -18.57 -24.38
CA LYS A 100 -13.95 -17.83 -23.97
C LYS A 100 -12.87 -18.08 -25.01
N ALA A 101 -12.36 -17.01 -25.61
CA ALA A 101 -11.30 -17.07 -26.60
C ALA A 101 -10.22 -16.03 -26.30
N MET A 102 -8.99 -16.49 -26.14
CA MET A 102 -7.84 -15.60 -25.96
C MET A 102 -7.37 -15.12 -27.33
N VAL A 103 -7.37 -13.81 -27.55
CA VAL A 103 -6.74 -13.16 -28.70
C VAL A 103 -5.34 -12.76 -28.28
N SER A 104 -4.33 -13.43 -28.86
CA SER A 104 -2.92 -13.26 -28.53
C SER A 104 -2.04 -13.70 -29.70
N PRO A 105 -0.92 -13.01 -30.00
CA PRO A 105 -0.49 -11.75 -29.38
C PRO A 105 -1.33 -10.56 -29.89
N LEU A 106 -1.49 -9.56 -29.03
CA LEU A 106 -2.19 -8.31 -29.33
C LEU A 106 -1.32 -7.15 -28.84
N PRO A 107 -0.74 -6.31 -29.72
CA PRO A 107 0.05 -5.15 -29.30
C PRO A 107 -0.71 -4.25 -28.32
N GLU A 108 0.01 -3.55 -27.47
CA GLU A 108 -0.62 -2.61 -26.54
C GLU A 108 -1.41 -1.54 -27.30
N GLY A 109 -2.67 -1.32 -26.92
CA GLY A 109 -3.56 -0.41 -27.63
C GLY A 109 -5.04 -0.67 -27.38
N ASN A 110 -5.88 0.15 -28.00
CA ASN A 110 -7.33 0.02 -27.99
C ASN A 110 -7.82 -0.62 -29.28
N TYR A 111 -8.81 -1.51 -29.16
CA TYR A 111 -9.33 -2.33 -30.25
C TYR A 111 -10.86 -2.32 -30.26
N SER A 112 -11.41 -2.44 -31.47
CA SER A 112 -12.81 -2.81 -31.67
C SER A 112 -12.86 -4.28 -32.09
N PHE A 113 -13.50 -5.10 -31.27
CA PHE A 113 -13.71 -6.52 -31.54
C PHE A 113 -15.09 -6.75 -32.14
N GLU A 114 -15.14 -7.55 -33.20
CA GLU A 114 -16.38 -7.99 -33.84
C GLU A 114 -16.48 -9.51 -33.77
N VAL A 115 -17.58 -10.04 -33.24
CA VAL A 115 -17.84 -11.48 -33.19
C VAL A 115 -19.01 -11.82 -34.10
N LEU A 116 -18.77 -12.74 -35.02
CA LEU A 116 -19.77 -13.36 -35.89
C LEU A 116 -19.86 -14.85 -35.58
N THR A 117 -21.06 -15.38 -35.43
CA THR A 117 -21.29 -16.82 -35.29
C THR A 117 -21.76 -17.42 -36.59
N TYR A 118 -21.45 -18.70 -36.80
CA TYR A 118 -21.76 -19.44 -38.01
C TYR A 118 -22.41 -20.78 -37.69
N ASP A 119 -23.43 -21.15 -38.45
CA ASP A 119 -24.02 -22.48 -38.43
C ASP A 119 -23.29 -23.44 -39.39
N LYS A 120 -23.73 -24.70 -39.41
CA LYS A 120 -23.18 -25.73 -40.33
C LYS A 120 -23.40 -25.41 -41.82
N GLY A 121 -24.41 -24.61 -42.14
CA GLY A 121 -24.73 -24.19 -43.51
C GLY A 121 -23.90 -23.00 -44.00
N GLY A 122 -23.05 -22.42 -43.13
CA GLY A 122 -22.25 -21.24 -43.43
C GLY A 122 -23.02 -19.92 -43.32
N ASN A 123 -24.26 -19.94 -42.83
CA ASN A 123 -24.98 -18.70 -42.54
C ASN A 123 -24.30 -17.98 -41.37
N LYS A 124 -24.32 -16.64 -41.38
CA LYS A 124 -23.65 -15.81 -40.38
C LYS A 124 -24.63 -14.95 -39.60
N SER A 125 -24.37 -14.73 -38.32
CA SER A 125 -25.19 -13.86 -37.49
C SER A 125 -25.03 -12.38 -37.87
N VAL A 126 -25.86 -11.53 -37.26
CA VAL A 126 -25.49 -10.11 -37.10
C VAL A 126 -24.26 -9.98 -36.21
N ALA A 127 -23.44 -8.97 -36.47
CA ALA A 127 -22.21 -8.68 -35.75
C ALA A 127 -22.47 -8.24 -34.31
N ALA A 128 -21.73 -8.82 -33.35
CA ALA A 128 -21.62 -8.28 -32.00
C ALA A 128 -20.32 -7.49 -31.86
N LEU A 129 -20.41 -6.21 -31.51
CA LEU A 129 -19.27 -5.29 -31.42
C LEU A 129 -18.98 -4.91 -29.97
N LYS A 130 -17.71 -4.89 -29.58
CA LYS A 130 -17.29 -4.39 -28.27
C LYS A 130 -15.88 -3.80 -28.32
N GLN A 131 -15.71 -2.63 -27.72
CA GLN A 131 -14.38 -2.04 -27.51
C GLN A 131 -13.68 -2.72 -26.35
N GLY A 132 -12.35 -2.81 -26.43
CA GLY A 132 -11.49 -3.24 -25.33
C GLY A 132 -10.03 -2.92 -25.60
N ALA A 133 -9.18 -3.10 -24.60
CA ALA A 133 -7.76 -2.80 -24.68
C ALA A 133 -6.91 -4.07 -24.58
N ALA A 134 -5.65 -3.95 -25.00
CA ALA A 134 -4.55 -4.76 -24.49
C ALA A 134 -3.54 -3.81 -23.85
N TYR A 135 -3.05 -4.16 -22.67
CA TYR A 135 -2.02 -3.40 -21.96
C TYR A 135 -0.66 -4.06 -22.15
N GLY A 136 0.42 -3.34 -21.91
CA GLY A 136 1.77 -3.85 -22.09
C GLY A 136 2.81 -3.00 -21.38
N ASP A 137 4.02 -3.01 -21.93
CA ASP A 137 5.19 -2.35 -21.35
C ASP A 137 5.01 -0.84 -21.15
N VAL A 138 4.22 -0.16 -22.00
CA VAL A 138 4.01 1.30 -21.88
C VAL A 138 3.20 1.59 -20.63
N PHE A 139 2.09 0.86 -20.43
CA PHE A 139 1.31 0.94 -19.19
C PHE A 139 2.18 0.59 -17.98
N GLU A 140 2.94 -0.50 -17.99
CA GLU A 140 3.80 -0.89 -16.85
C GLU A 140 4.82 0.18 -16.47
N LYS A 141 5.50 0.75 -17.47
CA LYS A 141 6.51 1.80 -17.23
C LYS A 141 5.91 3.08 -16.69
N SER A 142 4.60 3.32 -16.87
CA SER A 142 3.90 4.47 -16.30
C SER A 142 3.53 4.30 -14.82
N LEU A 143 3.59 3.07 -14.28
CA LEU A 143 3.15 2.77 -12.93
C LEU A 143 4.15 3.24 -11.88
N LEU A 144 3.67 4.06 -10.94
CA LEU A 144 4.42 4.55 -9.80
C LEU A 144 4.23 3.67 -8.57
N ASN A 145 5.24 3.67 -7.71
CA ASN A 145 5.14 2.98 -6.43
C ASN A 145 4.28 3.78 -5.43
N ARG A 146 3.47 3.06 -4.66
CA ARG A 146 2.92 3.56 -3.39
C ARG A 146 4.06 4.10 -2.53
N ILE A 147 3.83 5.25 -1.89
CA ILE A 147 4.85 5.89 -1.07
C ILE A 147 5.05 5.07 0.22
N LEU A 148 6.24 4.49 0.37
CA LEU A 148 6.75 3.98 1.63
C LEU A 148 7.42 5.14 2.37
N GLU A 149 6.80 5.60 3.45
CA GLU A 149 7.18 6.81 4.17
C GLU A 149 8.49 6.63 4.95
N ASN A 150 8.58 5.55 5.72
CA ASN A 150 9.81 5.15 6.38
C ASN A 150 9.82 3.64 6.69
N ILE A 151 11.01 3.15 7.03
CA ILE A 151 11.24 1.81 7.53
C ILE A 151 11.97 1.94 8.86
N VAL A 152 11.38 1.35 9.89
CA VAL A 152 11.87 1.42 11.26
C VAL A 152 12.16 0.03 11.77
N TYR A 153 13.31 -0.15 12.43
CA TYR A 153 13.63 -1.38 13.15
C TYR A 153 13.55 -1.17 14.66
N GLN A 154 13.00 -2.14 15.38
CA GLN A 154 12.94 -2.16 16.85
C GLN A 154 13.90 -3.25 17.36
N PRO A 155 15.15 -2.92 17.75
CA PRO A 155 16.13 -3.90 18.23
C PRO A 155 15.64 -4.73 19.41
N SER A 156 14.80 -4.14 20.28
CA SER A 156 14.35 -4.81 21.50
C SER A 156 13.43 -6.00 21.30
N ASN A 157 12.80 -6.14 20.13
CA ASN A 157 11.94 -7.28 19.81
C ASN A 157 12.18 -7.85 18.39
N GLY A 158 13.22 -7.37 17.70
CA GLY A 158 13.59 -7.83 16.36
C GLY A 158 12.59 -7.48 15.25
N THR A 159 11.67 -6.55 15.47
CA THR A 159 10.58 -6.26 14.51
C THR A 159 10.90 -5.06 13.61
N THR A 160 10.63 -5.20 12.31
CA THR A 160 10.68 -4.12 11.32
C THR A 160 9.27 -3.64 10.97
N TYR A 161 9.06 -2.34 11.00
CA TYR A 161 7.81 -1.67 10.63
C TYR A 161 8.00 -0.88 9.33
N LEU A 162 7.10 -1.10 8.38
CA LEU A 162 7.03 -0.36 7.11
C LEU A 162 5.78 0.52 7.17
N ASN A 163 5.96 1.84 7.15
CA ASN A 163 4.85 2.78 7.20
C ASN A 163 4.54 3.31 5.81
N TRP A 164 3.29 3.20 5.39
CA TRP A 164 2.84 3.48 4.04
C TRP A 164 1.91 4.69 4.04
N ARG A 165 2.05 5.58 3.04
CA ARG A 165 1.00 6.56 2.76
C ARG A 165 -0.18 5.89 2.07
N ALA A 166 -1.29 6.60 1.92
CA ALA A 166 -2.46 6.11 1.19
C ALA A 166 -2.09 5.58 -0.21
N SER A 167 -2.80 4.56 -0.65
CA SER A 167 -2.60 3.92 -1.96
C SER A 167 -3.45 4.60 -3.04
N ASP A 168 -2.91 4.72 -4.25
CA ASP A 168 -3.63 5.27 -5.41
C ASP A 168 -4.86 4.43 -5.78
N ALA A 169 -5.88 5.06 -6.38
CA ALA A 169 -7.15 4.42 -6.70
C ALA A 169 -6.99 3.14 -7.56
N GLY A 170 -6.11 3.16 -8.57
CA GLY A 170 -5.85 2.01 -9.46
C GLY A 170 -4.95 0.91 -8.88
N SER A 171 -4.34 1.13 -7.72
CA SER A 171 -3.53 0.10 -7.06
C SER A 171 -4.41 -0.94 -6.35
N ILE A 172 -3.98 -2.19 -6.33
CA ILE A 172 -4.66 -3.26 -5.59
C ILE A 172 -3.87 -3.72 -4.35
N GLY A 173 -2.70 -3.12 -4.10
CA GLY A 173 -1.81 -3.50 -3.01
C GLY A 173 -0.33 -3.31 -3.36
N ALA A 174 0.54 -3.83 -2.50
CA ALA A 174 1.98 -3.87 -2.73
C ALA A 174 2.54 -5.28 -2.48
N GLU A 175 3.74 -5.52 -2.98
CA GLU A 175 4.54 -6.71 -2.69
C GLU A 175 5.87 -6.25 -2.13
N VAL A 176 6.25 -6.81 -0.99
CA VAL A 176 7.51 -6.55 -0.31
C VAL A 176 8.36 -7.80 -0.36
N THR A 177 9.57 -7.67 -0.88
CA THR A 177 10.58 -8.74 -0.92
C THR A 177 11.72 -8.37 0.02
N TYR A 178 12.06 -9.27 0.93
CA TYR A 178 13.09 -9.03 1.94
C TYR A 178 13.82 -10.33 2.28
N THR A 179 15.04 -10.20 2.79
CA THR A 179 15.80 -11.32 3.34
C THR A 179 15.47 -11.48 4.82
N ASN A 180 15.09 -12.68 5.24
CA ASN A 180 14.84 -12.94 6.65
C ASN A 180 16.14 -13.23 7.43
N ILE A 181 16.03 -13.34 8.75
CA ILE A 181 17.17 -13.62 9.64
C ILE A 181 17.89 -14.95 9.35
N ASN A 182 17.24 -15.89 8.65
CA ASN A 182 17.84 -17.15 8.21
C ASN A 182 18.49 -17.06 6.83
N GLY A 183 18.56 -15.87 6.22
CA GLY A 183 19.12 -15.66 4.89
C GLY A 183 18.18 -16.02 3.74
N LYS A 184 16.92 -16.40 4.01
CA LYS A 184 15.94 -16.75 2.97
C LYS A 184 15.23 -15.51 2.45
N VAL A 185 15.16 -15.39 1.13
CA VAL A 185 14.33 -14.38 0.46
C VAL A 185 12.85 -14.73 0.64
N THR A 186 12.09 -13.78 1.19
CA THR A 186 10.67 -13.88 1.50
C THR A 186 9.90 -12.79 0.77
N ILE A 187 8.71 -13.13 0.28
CA ILE A 187 7.80 -12.20 -0.41
C ILE A 187 6.51 -12.10 0.42
N LYS A 188 6.08 -10.88 0.70
CA LYS A 188 4.85 -10.58 1.44
C LYS A 188 3.95 -9.66 0.63
N ARG A 189 2.69 -10.06 0.42
CA ARG A 189 1.65 -9.21 -0.16
C ARG A 189 1.07 -8.29 0.90
N ILE A 190 0.89 -7.02 0.55
CA ILE A 190 0.40 -5.95 1.41
C ILE A 190 -0.94 -5.49 0.87
N ALA A 191 -1.95 -5.43 1.73
CA ALA A 191 -3.27 -4.95 1.37
C ALA A 191 -3.25 -3.46 0.98
N LYS A 192 -4.15 -3.06 0.09
CA LYS A 192 -4.27 -1.67 -0.41
C LYS A 192 -4.48 -0.66 0.73
N ASP A 193 -5.27 -1.04 1.73
CA ASP A 193 -5.68 -0.22 2.88
C ASP A 193 -4.71 -0.27 4.07
N ALA A 194 -3.76 -1.20 4.07
CA ALA A 194 -2.77 -1.29 5.14
C ALA A 194 -1.91 -0.01 5.20
N ILE A 195 -1.92 0.69 6.33
CA ILE A 195 -1.09 1.88 6.60
C ILE A 195 0.26 1.53 7.24
N GLN A 196 0.36 0.33 7.83
CA GLN A 196 1.59 -0.19 8.41
C GLN A 196 1.70 -1.69 8.11
N THR A 197 2.92 -2.17 7.90
CA THR A 197 3.24 -3.60 7.80
C THR A 197 4.32 -3.98 8.80
N THR A 198 4.08 -5.08 9.51
CA THR A 198 5.03 -5.65 10.47
C THR A 198 5.75 -6.85 9.86
N LEU A 199 7.08 -6.88 9.98
CA LEU A 199 7.95 -8.01 9.62
C LEU A 199 8.75 -8.41 10.87
N THR A 200 8.52 -9.60 11.41
CA THR A 200 9.13 -10.06 12.67
C THR A 200 10.45 -10.81 12.47
N ASP A 201 10.80 -11.12 11.23
CA ASP A 201 11.95 -11.93 10.86
C ASP A 201 12.84 -11.25 9.80
N GLN A 202 12.62 -9.97 9.49
CA GLN A 202 13.43 -9.27 8.49
C GLN A 202 14.84 -8.98 9.02
N ASN A 203 15.87 -9.27 8.23
CA ASN A 203 17.26 -9.02 8.60
C ASN A 203 17.59 -7.52 8.45
N PRO A 204 17.84 -6.78 9.55
CA PRO A 204 18.02 -5.32 9.50
C PRO A 204 19.31 -4.86 8.79
N SER A 205 20.19 -5.80 8.41
CA SER A 205 21.40 -5.52 7.61
C SER A 205 21.13 -5.49 6.11
N THR A 206 19.94 -5.90 5.67
CA THR A 206 19.59 -6.08 4.26
C THR A 206 18.56 -5.05 3.80
N ASP A 207 18.62 -4.71 2.52
CA ASP A 207 17.65 -3.83 1.88
C ASP A 207 16.31 -4.54 1.70
N ILE A 208 15.23 -3.75 1.76
CA ILE A 208 13.88 -4.18 1.42
C ILE A 208 13.57 -3.71 0.01
N GLN A 209 13.13 -4.63 -0.83
CA GLN A 209 12.59 -4.31 -2.15
C GLN A 209 11.07 -4.27 -2.06
N TYR A 210 10.44 -3.37 -2.81
CA TYR A 210 9.00 -3.40 -2.95
C TYR A 210 8.53 -2.89 -4.31
N ARG A 211 7.34 -3.33 -4.69
CA ARG A 211 6.63 -2.86 -5.88
C ARG A 211 5.14 -2.80 -5.62
N THR A 212 4.44 -1.97 -6.38
CA THR A 212 3.00 -1.76 -6.26
C THR A 212 2.28 -2.52 -7.37
N LEU A 213 1.14 -3.10 -7.03
CA LEU A 213 0.31 -3.88 -7.93
C LEU A 213 -0.83 -3.03 -8.45
N PHE A 214 -1.20 -3.23 -9.71
CA PHE A 214 -2.28 -2.52 -10.37
C PHE A 214 -3.16 -3.48 -11.19
N LEU A 215 -4.45 -3.14 -11.24
CA LEU A 215 -5.35 -3.59 -12.30
C LEU A 215 -5.68 -2.38 -13.17
N PRO A 216 -5.38 -2.41 -14.48
CA PRO A 216 -5.65 -1.28 -15.37
C PRO A 216 -7.14 -0.94 -15.48
N ASP A 217 -8.00 -1.95 -15.35
CA ASP A 217 -9.43 -1.80 -15.14
C ASP A 217 -10.00 -2.98 -14.32
N SER A 218 -11.29 -2.94 -13.99
CA SER A 218 -11.95 -3.97 -13.17
C SER A 218 -12.17 -5.32 -13.87
N LEU A 219 -11.99 -5.38 -15.19
CA LEU A 219 -12.16 -6.59 -16.01
C LEU A 219 -10.82 -7.26 -16.33
N ALA A 220 -9.70 -6.59 -16.07
CA ALA A 220 -8.36 -7.04 -16.41
C ALA A 220 -8.07 -8.43 -15.84
N ILE A 221 -7.48 -9.28 -16.69
CA ILE A 221 -7.13 -10.67 -16.34
C ILE A 221 -5.69 -10.80 -15.81
N ASP A 222 -4.89 -9.75 -15.97
CA ASP A 222 -3.49 -9.71 -15.55
C ASP A 222 -3.26 -8.60 -14.53
N THR A 223 -2.45 -8.90 -13.51
CA THR A 223 -1.90 -7.89 -12.61
C THR A 223 -0.64 -7.27 -13.23
N PHE A 224 -0.55 -5.95 -13.14
CA PHE A 224 0.59 -5.17 -13.59
C PHE A 224 1.35 -4.64 -12.38
N TYR A 225 2.64 -4.39 -12.56
CA TYR A 225 3.56 -4.07 -11.48
C TYR A 225 4.35 -2.81 -11.84
N SER A 226 4.50 -1.90 -10.88
CA SER A 226 5.49 -0.84 -11.00
C SER A 226 6.91 -1.41 -10.95
N ALA A 227 7.88 -0.60 -11.35
CA ALA A 227 9.30 -0.91 -11.16
C ALA A 227 9.60 -1.16 -9.67
N SER A 228 10.46 -2.14 -9.38
CA SER A 228 10.88 -2.44 -8.01
C SER A 228 11.72 -1.28 -7.45
N ALA A 229 11.47 -0.90 -6.21
CA ALA A 229 12.24 0.09 -5.48
C ALA A 229 12.94 -0.53 -4.27
N SER A 230 14.21 -0.17 -4.07
CA SER A 230 15.01 -0.55 -2.91
C SER A 230 14.93 0.51 -1.82
N ARG A 231 14.84 0.07 -0.56
CA ARG A 231 14.86 0.93 0.63
C ARG A 231 15.65 0.27 1.76
N LYS A 232 16.43 1.09 2.46
CA LYS A 232 17.18 0.71 3.67
C LYS A 232 16.39 1.11 4.92
N ILE A 233 16.64 0.41 6.02
CA ILE A 233 16.25 0.89 7.36
C ILE A 233 17.14 2.08 7.70
N THR A 234 16.53 3.21 8.02
CA THR A 234 17.23 4.44 8.38
C THR A 234 17.05 4.82 9.85
N GLU A 235 16.04 4.25 10.52
CA GLU A 235 15.71 4.56 11.91
C GLU A 235 15.59 3.30 12.76
N PHE A 236 16.18 3.37 13.96
CA PHE A 236 16.21 2.29 14.95
C PHE A 236 15.54 2.81 16.23
N TYR A 237 14.43 2.20 16.61
CA TYR A 237 13.67 2.65 17.77
C TYR A 237 14.26 2.15 19.09
N LEU A 238 14.51 3.10 19.97
CA LEU A 238 14.84 2.86 21.38
C LEU A 238 13.55 2.74 22.17
N LYS A 239 13.53 1.93 23.23
CA LYS A 239 12.36 1.92 24.13
C LYS A 239 12.26 3.25 24.85
N ASN A 240 11.02 3.68 25.12
CA ASN A 240 10.73 4.93 25.81
C ASN A 240 11.62 6.09 25.29
N PRO A 241 11.52 6.49 24.01
CA PRO A 241 12.46 7.43 23.38
C PRO A 241 12.20 8.90 23.73
N GLY A 242 11.26 9.19 24.64
CA GLY A 242 10.91 10.53 25.08
C GLY A 242 9.72 11.16 24.37
N ALA A 243 9.50 12.44 24.65
CA ALA A 243 8.38 13.28 24.24
C ALA A 243 6.97 12.71 24.58
N PRO A 244 6.67 12.38 25.86
CA PRO A 244 7.54 12.44 27.06
C PRO A 244 8.21 11.09 27.38
N PHE A 245 9.27 11.11 28.20
CA PHE A 245 9.76 9.87 28.82
C PHE A 245 8.79 9.42 29.91
N LEU A 246 8.48 8.13 29.93
CA LEU A 246 7.69 7.48 30.97
C LEU A 246 8.56 7.02 32.13
N GLN A 247 7.97 6.93 33.31
CA GLN A 247 8.60 6.48 34.55
C GLN A 247 8.10 5.10 34.98
N SER A 248 9.00 4.24 35.48
CA SER A 248 8.67 2.94 36.07
C SER A 248 8.34 3.03 37.56
N LYS A 249 8.85 4.08 38.21
CA LYS A 249 8.58 4.43 39.61
C LYS A 249 8.57 5.94 39.74
N ARG A 250 7.69 6.47 40.60
CA ARG A 250 7.56 7.91 40.84
C ARG A 250 7.50 8.21 42.32
N ASP A 251 8.12 9.31 42.73
CA ASP A 251 7.98 9.94 44.02
C ASP A 251 7.97 11.47 43.84
N GLY A 252 6.80 12.08 43.99
CA GLY A 252 6.57 13.49 43.67
C GLY A 252 6.97 13.85 42.23
N ARG A 253 7.92 14.79 42.10
CA ARG A 253 8.47 15.23 40.81
C ARG A 253 9.42 14.23 40.18
N TRP A 254 10.05 13.35 40.96
CA TRP A 254 11.15 12.50 40.51
C TRP A 254 10.71 11.06 40.30
N GLY A 255 11.51 10.30 39.57
CA GLY A 255 11.21 8.92 39.25
C GLY A 255 12.40 8.14 38.72
N LEU A 256 12.14 6.88 38.36
CA LEU A 256 13.05 6.07 37.54
C LEU A 256 12.50 6.02 36.11
N VAL A 257 13.36 6.15 35.12
CA VAL A 257 12.95 6.09 33.71
C VAL A 257 12.51 4.66 33.36
N ALA A 258 11.31 4.47 32.81
CA ALA A 258 10.85 3.15 32.36
C ALA A 258 11.67 2.67 31.15
N ASP A 259 11.95 1.36 31.05
CA ASP A 259 12.75 0.73 29.98
C ASP A 259 14.22 1.15 29.86
N TRP A 260 14.70 2.02 30.73
CA TRP A 260 16.11 2.42 30.82
C TRP A 260 16.72 1.92 32.12
N THR A 261 17.99 1.54 32.07
CA THR A 261 18.75 1.19 33.26
C THR A 261 19.28 2.45 33.92
N THR A 262 18.83 2.73 35.14
CA THR A 262 19.35 3.82 35.99
C THR A 262 20.23 3.22 37.09
N ASN A 263 21.54 3.51 37.09
CA ASN A 263 22.44 3.01 38.14
C ASN A 263 22.21 3.70 39.49
N ALA A 264 22.82 3.20 40.56
CA ALA A 264 22.63 3.74 41.91
C ALA A 264 23.03 5.22 42.03
N ALA A 265 24.13 5.64 41.38
CA ALA A 265 24.61 7.01 41.44
C ALA A 265 23.65 8.03 40.80
N ALA A 266 22.88 7.63 39.79
CA ALA A 266 21.85 8.49 39.19
C ALA A 266 20.55 8.58 40.02
N ARG A 267 20.42 7.78 41.09
CA ARG A 267 19.27 7.78 42.00
C ARG A 267 19.55 8.68 43.20
N ASN A 268 19.73 9.97 42.99
CA ASN A 268 20.08 10.90 44.07
C ASN A 268 18.87 11.55 44.77
N MET A 269 17.64 11.08 44.49
CA MET A 269 16.41 11.63 45.06
C MET A 269 15.78 10.65 46.04
N SER A 270 14.99 11.19 46.98
CA SER A 270 14.21 10.40 47.94
C SER A 270 15.03 9.31 48.64
N ASN A 271 16.16 9.69 49.24
CA ASN A 271 17.08 8.78 49.93
C ASN A 271 17.57 7.59 49.08
N GLY A 272 17.80 7.80 47.78
CA GLY A 272 18.29 6.74 46.89
C GLY A 272 17.19 5.95 46.17
N ALA A 273 15.93 6.22 46.48
CA ALA A 273 14.82 5.41 45.99
C ALA A 273 14.47 5.69 44.51
N VAL A 274 14.73 6.91 44.02
CA VAL A 274 14.45 7.37 42.66
C VAL A 274 15.51 8.39 42.19
N GLY A 275 15.45 8.76 40.91
CA GLY A 275 16.34 9.72 40.25
C GLY A 275 16.56 9.32 38.80
N GLY A 276 17.00 10.26 37.97
CA GLY A 276 17.15 10.02 36.53
C GLY A 276 15.91 10.33 35.68
N TRP A 277 14.73 10.46 36.30
CA TRP A 277 13.52 10.97 35.65
C TRP A 277 12.94 12.15 36.43
N ASP A 278 12.40 13.14 35.72
CA ASP A 278 11.69 14.27 36.33
C ASP A 278 10.44 14.69 35.54
N SER A 279 9.45 15.25 36.26
CA SER A 279 8.21 15.80 35.70
C SER A 279 8.09 17.32 35.82
N TYR A 280 9.21 18.05 35.73
CA TYR A 280 9.23 19.51 35.81
C TYR A 280 8.25 20.11 34.80
N ASN A 281 7.45 21.09 35.24
CA ASN A 281 6.37 21.70 34.46
C ASN A 281 5.40 20.71 33.79
N GLY A 282 5.16 19.55 34.41
CA GLY A 282 4.25 18.53 33.89
C GLY A 282 4.81 17.71 32.72
N GLY A 283 6.10 17.85 32.41
CA GLY A 283 6.78 17.06 31.39
C GLY A 283 7.16 15.65 31.86
N GLY A 284 8.02 15.00 31.07
CA GLY A 284 8.66 13.73 31.42
C GLY A 284 10.01 13.65 30.72
N PHE A 285 11.09 13.71 31.50
CA PHE A 285 12.45 13.87 31.00
C PHE A 285 13.38 12.81 31.57
N ILE A 286 14.44 12.50 30.84
CA ILE A 286 15.66 11.96 31.48
C ILE A 286 16.39 13.15 32.08
N ALA A 287 16.79 13.06 33.36
CA ALA A 287 17.36 14.20 34.06
C ALA A 287 18.42 13.87 35.10
N PHE A 288 19.37 14.79 35.25
CA PHE A 288 20.31 14.82 36.36
C PHE A 288 20.17 16.18 37.06
N GLU A 289 20.06 16.17 38.38
CA GLU A 289 19.81 17.38 39.16
C GLU A 289 20.67 17.40 40.41
N TYR A 290 21.38 18.51 40.65
CA TYR A 290 22.17 18.77 41.84
C TYR A 290 21.93 20.21 42.32
N TRP A 291 21.15 20.40 43.39
CA TRP A 291 20.85 21.75 43.94
C TRP A 291 20.67 21.76 45.47
N GLY A 292 21.34 20.85 46.17
CA GLY A 292 21.14 20.55 47.60
C GLY A 292 20.77 19.08 47.85
N THR A 293 20.58 18.34 46.77
CA THR A 293 20.47 16.88 46.74
C THR A 293 21.86 16.23 46.87
N PRO A 294 21.94 14.94 47.21
CA PRO A 294 23.19 14.18 47.15
C PRO A 294 23.90 14.36 45.80
N GLN A 295 25.23 14.41 45.87
CA GLN A 295 26.11 14.50 44.70
C GLN A 295 25.92 13.29 43.77
N ILE A 296 26.11 13.52 42.48
CA ILE A 296 26.08 12.47 41.46
C ILE A 296 27.52 12.24 41.00
N THR A 297 28.04 11.03 41.14
CA THR A 297 29.34 10.64 40.59
C THR A 297 29.14 9.44 39.69
N ASN A 298 29.39 9.60 38.39
CA ASN A 298 29.16 8.56 37.38
C ASN A 298 27.71 8.03 37.40
N GLY A 299 26.74 8.92 37.53
CA GLY A 299 25.31 8.59 37.37
C GLY A 299 25.03 8.21 35.92
N LYS A 300 24.49 7.02 35.67
CA LYS A 300 24.26 6.47 34.33
C LYS A 300 22.79 6.12 34.11
N ILE A 301 22.31 6.48 32.92
CA ILE A 301 20.97 6.13 32.42
C ILE A 301 21.13 5.64 30.99
N TYR A 302 20.90 4.35 30.73
CA TYR A 302 21.27 3.74 29.45
C TYR A 302 20.37 2.60 29.00
N GLN A 303 20.43 2.30 27.71
CA GLN A 303 19.89 1.09 27.08
C GLN A 303 21.00 0.34 26.37
N THR A 304 20.93 -0.98 26.41
CA THR A 304 21.80 -1.89 25.67
C THR A 304 21.00 -2.53 24.54
N ILE A 305 21.53 -2.48 23.33
CA ILE A 305 20.88 -2.98 22.12
C ILE A 305 21.89 -3.65 21.19
N THR A 306 21.44 -4.59 20.38
CA THR A 306 22.25 -5.19 19.31
C THR A 306 21.99 -4.45 18.00
N LEU A 307 23.06 -3.98 17.36
CA LEU A 307 22.98 -3.28 16.08
C LEU A 307 23.80 -4.00 15.01
N PRO A 308 23.32 -4.02 13.74
CA PRO A 308 24.10 -4.52 12.62
C PRO A 308 25.27 -3.59 12.26
N PRO A 309 26.18 -4.00 11.36
CA PRO A 309 27.21 -3.11 10.83
C PRO A 309 26.62 -1.85 10.20
N GLY A 310 27.28 -0.72 10.37
CA GLY A 310 26.80 0.56 9.84
C GLY A 310 27.42 1.78 10.50
N LYS A 311 27.12 2.93 9.92
CA LYS A 311 27.37 4.24 10.52
C LYS A 311 26.07 4.71 11.17
N TYR A 312 26.16 5.18 12.39
CA TYR A 312 25.01 5.52 13.19
C TYR A 312 25.18 6.89 13.84
N ARG A 313 24.04 7.51 14.17
CA ARG A 313 23.97 8.73 14.98
C ARG A 313 22.95 8.54 16.08
N TYR A 314 23.42 8.59 17.33
CA TYR A 314 22.56 8.73 18.51
C TYR A 314 22.27 10.21 18.74
N VAL A 315 21.02 10.62 18.59
CA VAL A 315 20.61 12.03 18.65
C VAL A 315 19.81 12.28 19.92
N VAL A 316 20.20 13.33 20.65
CA VAL A 316 19.59 13.76 21.91
C VAL A 316 19.02 15.17 21.75
N THR A 317 17.79 15.38 22.20
CA THR A 317 17.20 16.71 22.33
C THR A 317 17.33 17.21 23.77
N VAL A 318 17.99 18.34 23.94
CA VAL A 318 18.08 19.04 25.23
C VAL A 318 16.81 19.84 25.42
N SER A 319 16.07 19.54 26.48
CA SER A 319 14.95 20.37 26.91
C SER A 319 15.48 21.61 27.62
N GLU A 320 16.27 21.39 28.66
CA GLU A 320 16.68 22.46 29.56
C GLU A 320 17.96 22.06 30.31
N ILE A 321 18.88 23.00 30.40
CA ILE A 321 20.07 22.98 31.25
C ILE A 321 19.99 24.21 32.15
N ALA A 322 19.94 23.97 33.46
CA ALA A 322 20.04 25.00 34.49
C ALA A 322 21.50 25.06 34.93
N ASN A 323 22.12 26.23 34.73
CA ASN A 323 23.52 26.52 35.05
C ASN A 323 24.56 25.63 34.33
N PRO A 324 25.84 26.03 34.32
CA PRO A 324 26.89 25.22 33.71
C PRO A 324 27.02 23.84 34.35
N LEU A 325 27.13 22.81 33.51
CA LEU A 325 27.32 21.42 33.89
C LEU A 325 28.79 21.10 34.07
N GLU A 326 29.12 20.38 35.15
CA GLU A 326 30.49 19.93 35.40
C GLU A 326 30.96 18.91 34.36
N ALA A 327 30.26 17.76 34.31
CA ALA A 327 30.62 16.66 33.43
C ALA A 327 29.40 15.79 33.10
N THR A 328 28.61 16.19 32.10
CA THR A 328 27.48 15.37 31.60
C THR A 328 27.63 15.09 30.12
N TYR A 329 27.42 13.84 29.74
CA TYR A 329 27.65 13.36 28.39
C TYR A 329 26.49 12.49 27.90
N ALA A 330 26.19 12.61 26.61
CA ALA A 330 25.59 11.52 25.86
C ALA A 330 26.74 10.65 25.33
N ALA A 331 26.62 9.32 25.42
CA ALA A 331 27.69 8.43 25.03
C ALA A 331 27.17 7.12 24.42
N VAL A 332 28.01 6.52 23.59
CA VAL A 332 27.84 5.18 23.02
C VAL A 332 29.10 4.38 23.32
N ASN A 333 28.94 3.15 23.81
CA ASN A 333 30.05 2.27 24.17
C ASN A 333 29.80 0.83 23.72
N LEU A 334 30.87 0.06 23.53
CA LEU A 334 30.78 -1.38 23.31
C LEU A 334 30.37 -2.11 24.60
N GLY A 335 29.57 -3.17 24.45
CA GLY A 335 29.14 -4.00 25.57
C GLY A 335 27.96 -3.41 26.36
N GLN A 336 27.89 -3.72 27.65
CA GLN A 336 26.66 -3.59 28.47
C GLN A 336 26.64 -2.39 29.43
N THR A 337 27.64 -1.51 29.36
CA THR A 337 27.70 -0.31 30.20
C THR A 337 28.34 0.86 29.46
N LEU A 338 27.96 2.07 29.87
CA LEU A 338 28.71 3.29 29.54
C LEU A 338 30.00 3.36 30.38
N PRO A 339 31.08 4.00 29.88
CA PRO A 339 32.26 4.30 30.69
C PRO A 339 31.91 5.32 31.79
N ASP A 340 32.76 5.38 32.81
CA ASP A 340 32.72 6.46 33.80
C ASP A 340 33.24 7.77 33.19
N VAL A 341 32.96 8.91 33.84
CA VAL A 341 33.35 10.23 33.33
C VAL A 341 34.86 10.35 33.06
N PRO A 342 35.78 9.86 33.92
CA PRO A 342 37.21 9.90 33.64
C PRO A 342 37.63 9.11 32.39
N ASP A 343 36.87 8.07 32.05
CA ASP A 343 37.15 7.16 30.93
C ASP A 343 36.31 7.46 29.68
N ILE A 344 35.60 8.61 29.65
CA ILE A 344 34.67 8.95 28.56
C ILE A 344 35.34 9.05 27.18
N SER A 345 36.65 9.31 27.15
CA SER A 345 37.47 9.32 25.93
C SER A 345 37.62 7.94 25.30
N GLN A 346 37.33 6.85 26.03
CA GLN A 346 37.35 5.47 25.53
C GLN A 346 36.01 5.04 24.90
N ALA A 347 34.95 5.86 25.04
CA ALA A 347 33.67 5.58 24.40
C ALA A 347 33.80 5.52 22.88
N MET A 348 32.94 4.75 22.22
CA MET A 348 32.84 4.73 20.76
C MET A 348 32.50 6.11 20.18
N GLY A 349 31.73 6.89 20.94
CA GLY A 349 31.42 8.27 20.66
C GLY A 349 30.80 8.92 21.90
N SER A 350 31.06 10.21 22.09
CA SER A 350 30.44 10.99 23.16
C SER A 350 30.23 12.44 22.75
N PHE A 351 29.31 13.11 23.45
CA PHE A 351 29.06 14.54 23.33
C PHE A 351 28.90 15.14 24.73
N LYS A 352 29.68 16.19 25.04
CA LYS A 352 29.64 16.88 26.33
C LYS A 352 28.59 18.00 26.31
N PHE A 353 27.69 17.98 27.29
CA PHE A 353 26.77 19.10 27.56
C PHE A 353 27.44 20.07 28.54
N LEU A 354 27.24 21.37 28.30
CA LEU A 354 27.95 22.47 28.94
C LEU A 354 27.00 23.43 29.65
N ASP A 355 26.03 24.01 28.96
CA ASP A 355 25.24 25.11 29.50
C ASP A 355 23.91 25.33 28.75
N ASN A 356 23.16 26.36 29.17
CA ASN A 356 21.84 26.70 28.65
C ASN A 356 21.82 27.16 27.18
N SER A 357 22.97 27.47 26.56
CA SER A 357 23.03 27.78 25.13
C SER A 357 22.61 26.59 24.27
N GLN A 358 22.56 25.39 24.86
CA GLN A 358 22.18 24.14 24.23
C GLN A 358 20.68 23.82 24.36
N ASN A 359 19.90 24.62 25.08
CA ASN A 359 18.47 24.39 25.28
C ASN A 359 17.69 24.44 23.95
N GLY A 360 16.75 23.51 23.78
CA GLY A 360 15.91 23.40 22.58
C GLY A 360 16.63 22.89 21.34
N LYS A 361 17.86 22.35 21.48
CA LYS A 361 18.68 21.88 20.35
C LYS A 361 18.87 20.36 20.37
N ASP A 362 19.15 19.84 19.17
CA ASP A 362 19.54 18.45 18.94
C ASP A 362 21.07 18.33 18.86
N PHE A 363 21.62 17.33 19.52
CA PHE A 363 23.04 16.98 19.47
C PHE A 363 23.21 15.52 19.08
N ALA A 364 24.15 15.24 18.18
CA ALA A 364 24.38 13.92 17.65
C ALA A 364 25.72 13.35 18.13
N VAL A 365 25.70 12.08 18.52
CA VAL A 365 26.88 11.26 18.81
C VAL A 365 27.05 10.27 17.65
N PRO A 366 27.94 10.57 16.67
CA PRO A 366 28.22 9.64 15.59
C PRO A 366 29.08 8.47 16.09
N PHE A 367 28.82 7.27 15.58
CA PHE A 367 29.65 6.08 15.81
C PHE A 367 29.55 5.10 14.64
N SER A 368 30.39 4.08 14.61
CA SER A 368 30.40 3.07 13.54
C SER A 368 30.63 1.67 14.07
N LEU A 369 30.00 0.69 13.42
CA LEU A 369 30.14 -0.73 13.71
C LEU A 369 30.58 -1.47 12.44
N THR A 370 31.63 -2.29 12.57
CA THR A 370 32.16 -3.13 11.48
C THR A 370 31.52 -4.51 11.41
N GLN A 371 30.92 -4.96 12.52
CA GLN A 371 30.22 -6.24 12.65
C GLN A 371 28.98 -6.02 13.54
N THR A 372 28.05 -6.98 13.53
CA THR A 372 26.92 -6.97 14.47
C THR A 372 27.42 -7.07 15.90
N GLN A 373 27.11 -6.09 16.74
CA GLN A 373 27.58 -6.05 18.13
C GLN A 373 26.51 -5.49 19.05
N GLU A 374 26.61 -5.92 20.31
CA GLU A 374 25.90 -5.29 21.41
C GLU A 374 26.61 -4.01 21.82
N ILE A 375 25.84 -2.91 21.88
CA ILE A 375 26.30 -1.59 22.29
C ILE A 375 25.39 -1.07 23.39
N THR A 376 25.94 -0.17 24.19
CA THR A 376 25.19 0.60 25.19
C THR A 376 25.22 2.07 24.84
N LEU A 377 24.06 2.70 24.84
CA LEU A 377 23.90 4.13 24.60
C LEU A 377 23.10 4.78 25.72
N GLY A 378 23.34 6.06 25.97
CA GLY A 378 22.61 6.81 26.99
C GLY A 378 23.40 7.98 27.51
N PHE A 379 23.32 8.19 28.82
CA PHE A 379 23.85 9.35 29.50
C PHE A 379 24.72 8.95 30.70
N VAL A 380 25.81 9.69 30.89
CA VAL A 380 26.64 9.64 32.10
C VAL A 380 26.88 11.05 32.63
N SER A 381 26.74 11.23 33.95
CA SER A 381 26.87 12.53 34.60
C SER A 381 27.66 12.46 35.90
N THR A 382 28.51 13.46 36.13
CA THR A 382 29.10 13.80 37.42
C THR A 382 28.77 15.26 37.73
N MET A 383 28.18 15.47 38.91
CA MET A 383 27.77 16.75 39.50
C MET A 383 28.14 16.71 40.99
N VAL A 384 29.35 17.19 41.31
CA VAL A 384 29.90 17.18 42.67
C VAL A 384 30.26 18.60 43.15
N VAL A 385 30.70 19.47 42.23
CA VAL A 385 31.05 20.86 42.57
C VAL A 385 29.80 21.65 42.94
N LYS A 386 29.87 22.50 43.98
CA LYS A 386 28.78 23.29 44.61
C LYS A 386 27.98 24.25 43.68
N ASN A 387 28.13 24.17 42.36
CA ASN A 387 27.27 24.89 41.45
C ASN A 387 25.98 24.10 41.26
N GLN A 388 24.88 24.66 41.75
CA GLN A 388 23.56 24.09 41.53
C GLN A 388 23.34 23.95 40.02
N SER A 389 23.06 22.75 39.54
CA SER A 389 22.85 22.51 38.11
C SER A 389 21.82 21.42 37.87
N SER A 390 21.17 21.48 36.71
CA SER A 390 20.34 20.39 36.23
C SER A 390 20.38 20.30 34.72
N VAL A 391 20.13 19.12 34.19
CA VAL A 391 19.87 18.91 32.77
C VAL A 391 18.65 18.01 32.58
N ARG A 392 17.87 18.30 31.55
CA ARG A 392 16.67 17.59 31.13
C ARG A 392 16.75 17.29 29.64
N PHE A 393 16.62 16.03 29.29
CA PHE A 393 16.54 15.57 27.90
C PHE A 393 15.10 15.17 27.59
N SER A 394 14.54 15.70 26.51
CA SER A 394 13.14 15.48 26.15
C SER A 394 12.94 14.33 25.18
N LYS A 395 13.97 14.00 24.37
CA LYS A 395 13.84 13.00 23.32
C LYS A 395 15.20 12.41 22.93
N VAL A 396 15.20 11.15 22.54
CA VAL A 396 16.34 10.48 21.91
C VAL A 396 15.92 9.74 20.65
N ARG A 397 16.83 9.64 19.68
CA ARG A 397 16.63 8.94 18.40
C ARG A 397 17.92 8.23 18.01
N LEU A 398 17.80 7.15 17.24
CA LEU A 398 18.95 6.45 16.67
C LEU A 398 18.73 6.28 15.16
N TYR A 399 19.65 6.84 14.39
CA TYR A 399 19.64 6.79 12.93
C TYR A 399 20.79 5.97 12.41
N LYS A 400 20.57 5.34 11.25
CA LYS A 400 21.60 4.72 10.43
C LYS A 400 21.78 5.56 9.17
N ASP A 401 23.01 5.97 8.90
CA ASP A 401 23.38 6.82 7.77
C ASP A 401 23.64 6.02 6.49
#